data_AF-A0A2E9BTF9-F1
#
_entry.id   AF-A0A2E9BTF9-F1
#
_cell.length_a   1.000
_cell.length_b   1.000
_cell.length_c   1.000
_cell.angle_alpha   90.00
_cell.angle_beta   90.00
_cell.angle_gamma   90.00
#
_symmetry.space_group_name_H-M   'P 1'
#
loop_
_entity.id
_entity.type
_entity.pdbx_description
1 polymer ?
#
loop_
_entity_poly.entity_id
_entity_poly.type
_entity_poly.pdbx_seq_one_letter_code
_entity_poly.pdbx_strand_id
1 'polypeptide(L)' 'MTDPRDAGPRPPFSTSQQQPPGLESEMSPRPDFGEHSYVGAGKLLGKAALITGGDSGIGRAVALAFAREGAD' A
#
# COMPACT_ATOMS: atom_id res chain seq x y z
N MET A 1 -1.86 17.60 -12.88
CA MET A 1 -0.91 16.47 -12.74
C MET A 1 0.09 16.90 -11.68
N THR A 2 0.15 16.16 -10.57
CA THR A 2 1.09 16.44 -9.48
C THR A 2 2.50 16.05 -9.92
N ASP A 3 3.51 16.85 -9.58
CA ASP A 3 4.91 16.49 -9.82
C ASP A 3 5.24 15.23 -9.00
N PRO A 4 5.75 14.14 -9.61
CA PRO A 4 6.06 12.90 -8.89
C PRO A 4 7.10 13.09 -7.78
N ARG A 5 7.94 14.14 -7.85
CA ARG A 5 8.90 14.48 -6.81
C ARG A 5 8.22 14.97 -5.53
N ASP A 6 7.00 15.50 -5.65
CA ASP A 6 6.18 16.04 -4.56
C ASP A 6 5.01 15.10 -4.18
N ALA A 7 4.92 13.91 -4.78
CA ALA A 7 3.78 13.01 -4.62
C ALA A 7 3.71 12.27 -3.26
N GLY A 8 4.66 12.50 -2.36
CA GLY A 8 4.73 11.84 -1.06
C GLY A 8 5.47 12.65 0.00
N PRO A 9 5.43 12.18 1.26
CA PRO A 9 6.09 12.86 2.37
C PRO A 9 7.61 12.85 2.21
N ARG A 10 8.26 13.90 2.70
CA ARG A 10 9.72 14.09 2.66
C ARG A 10 10.31 14.05 4.06
N PRO A 11 11.56 13.58 4.22
CA PRO A 11 12.23 13.61 5.52
C PRO A 11 12.42 15.05 6.04
N PRO A 12 12.62 15.22 7.36
CA PRO A 12 12.82 14.16 8.36
C PRO A 12 11.51 13.45 8.77
N PHE A 13 11.60 12.14 9.01
CA PHE A 13 10.51 11.34 9.56
C PHE A 13 10.68 11.15 11.07
N SER A 14 9.57 10.96 11.79
CA SER A 14 9.56 10.85 13.25
C SER A 14 9.28 9.45 13.77
N THR A 15 9.26 8.44 12.89
CA THR A 15 9.07 7.04 13.26
C THR A 15 10.24 6.54 14.11
N SER A 16 9.94 6.03 15.31
CA SER A 16 10.92 5.34 16.16
C SER A 16 11.28 3.97 15.59
N GLN A 17 12.46 3.45 15.95
CA GLN A 17 12.85 2.09 15.59
C GLN A 17 11.91 1.06 16.23
N GLN A 18 11.45 0.11 15.43
CA GLN A 18 10.56 -0.98 15.86
C GLN A 18 11.28 -2.32 15.77
N GLN A 19 10.84 -3.29 16.57
CA GLN A 19 11.31 -4.67 16.42
C GLN A 19 10.58 -5.35 15.24
N PRO A 20 11.26 -6.19 14.44
CA PRO A 20 10.60 -6.94 13.38
C PRO A 20 9.41 -7.78 13.89
N PRO A 21 8.32 -7.89 13.11
CA PRO A 21 8.15 -7.35 11.76
C PRO A 21 7.82 -5.83 11.71
N GLY A 22 7.52 -5.20 12.85
CA GLY A 22 7.04 -3.81 12.92
C GLY A 22 5.56 -3.66 12.56
N LEU A 23 5.03 -2.46 12.72
CA LEU A 23 3.65 -2.07 12.50
C LEU A 23 3.58 -0.71 11.79
N GLU A 24 2.89 -0.68 10.66
CA GLU A 24 2.72 0.54 9.85
C GLU A 24 1.82 1.57 10.53
N SER A 25 0.93 1.14 11.42
CA SER A 25 0.10 2.02 12.24
C SER A 25 0.91 2.89 13.20
N GLU A 26 2.13 2.47 13.53
CA GLU A 26 3.09 3.16 14.39
C GLU A 26 4.10 4.03 13.62
N MET A 27 3.99 4.06 12.28
CA MET A 27 4.83 4.92 11.43
C MET A 27 4.26 6.35 11.37
N SER A 28 5.16 7.33 11.33
CA SER A 28 4.85 8.74 11.14
C SER A 28 5.76 9.35 10.06
N PRO A 29 5.21 9.66 8.87
CA PRO A 29 3.81 9.48 8.47
C PRO A 29 3.44 8.00 8.26
N ARG A 30 2.14 7.71 8.27
CA ARG A 30 1.63 6.41 7.85
C ARG A 30 1.88 6.23 6.34
N PRO A 31 2.29 5.03 5.89
CA PRO A 31 2.39 4.78 4.46
C PRO A 31 1.02 4.86 3.78
N ASP A 32 1.02 5.19 2.49
CA ASP A 32 -0.15 5.15 1.60
C ASP A 32 -0.01 3.89 0.72
N PHE A 33 -0.97 2.97 0.81
CA PHE A 33 -0.99 1.74 0.01
C PHE A 33 -1.89 1.86 -1.22
N GLY A 34 -2.36 3.07 -1.52
CA GLY A 34 -3.31 3.35 -2.58
C GLY A 34 -4.77 3.29 -2.13
N GLU A 35 -5.06 3.31 -0.82
CA GLU A 35 -6.44 3.23 -0.29
C GLU A 35 -7.39 4.26 -0.86
N HIS A 36 -6.88 5.41 -1.31
CA HIS A 36 -7.70 6.45 -1.90
C HIS A 36 -7.35 6.76 -3.35
N SER A 37 -6.17 6.35 -3.84
CA SER A 37 -5.66 6.74 -5.14
C SER A 37 -5.79 5.67 -6.23
N TYR A 38 -5.76 4.37 -5.88
CA TYR A 38 -5.80 3.31 -6.90
C TYR A 38 -7.23 3.05 -7.39
N VAL A 39 -7.49 3.16 -8.69
CA VAL A 39 -8.81 2.86 -9.28
C VAL A 39 -8.68 1.66 -10.19
N GLY A 40 -9.43 0.59 -9.91
CA GLY A 40 -9.44 -0.62 -10.72
C GLY A 40 -10.16 -0.43 -12.06
N ALA A 41 -9.78 -1.23 -13.05
CA ALA A 41 -10.35 -1.26 -14.39
C ALA A 41 -10.83 -2.66 -14.80
N GLY A 42 -10.97 -3.58 -13.84
CA GLY A 42 -11.46 -4.95 -14.06
C GLY A 42 -10.45 -5.89 -14.73
N LYS A 43 -9.14 -5.61 -14.62
CA LYS A 43 -8.09 -6.38 -15.32
C LYS A 43 -7.91 -7.79 -14.77
N LEU A 44 -8.36 -8.05 -13.55
CA LEU A 44 -8.16 -9.31 -12.84
C LEU A 44 -9.50 -9.99 -12.48
N LEU A 45 -10.59 -9.64 -13.16
CA LEU A 45 -11.91 -10.22 -12.92
C LEU A 45 -11.86 -11.76 -12.92
N GLY A 46 -12.33 -12.35 -11.82
CA GLY A 46 -12.45 -13.80 -11.62
C GLY A 46 -11.12 -14.52 -11.43
N LYS A 47 -10.07 -13.82 -10.99
CA LYS A 47 -8.78 -14.42 -10.62
C LYS A 47 -8.70 -14.58 -9.10
N ALA A 48 -8.24 -15.74 -8.66
CA ALA A 48 -7.85 -15.96 -7.28
C ALA A 48 -6.37 -15.57 -7.07
N ALA A 49 -6.06 -14.92 -5.95
CA ALA A 49 -4.72 -14.49 -5.60
C ALA A 49 -4.33 -14.89 -4.17
N LEU A 50 -3.11 -15.42 -4.01
CA LEU A 50 -2.46 -15.64 -2.72
C LEU A 50 -1.28 -14.68 -2.61
N ILE A 51 -1.31 -13.81 -1.60
CA ILE A 51 -0.27 -12.79 -1.38
C ILE A 51 0.33 -13.02 0.01
N THR A 52 1.61 -13.38 0.07
CA THR A 52 2.35 -13.48 1.33
C THR A 52 2.79 -12.08 1.77
N GLY A 53 2.72 -11.79 3.07
CA GLY A 53 2.99 -10.44 3.60
C GLY A 53 1.98 -9.39 3.14
N GLY A 54 0.73 -9.80 2.86
CA GLY A 54 -0.34 -8.90 2.41
C GLY A 54 -0.92 -7.98 3.50
N ASP A 55 -0.45 -8.11 4.74
CA ASP A 55 -0.87 -7.31 5.89
C ASP A 55 -0.31 -5.88 5.87
N SER A 56 0.87 -5.69 5.26
CA SER A 56 1.61 -4.44 5.29
C SER A 56 2.35 -4.13 4.00
N GLY A 57 2.75 -2.86 3.85
CA GLY A 57 3.71 -2.40 2.86
C GLY A 57 3.26 -2.63 1.43
N ILE A 58 4.21 -3.08 0.61
CA ILE A 58 3.98 -3.36 -0.80
C ILE A 58 2.97 -4.51 -0.97
N GLY A 59 3.01 -5.54 -0.11
CA GLY A 59 2.08 -6.66 -0.18
C GLY A 59 0.63 -6.21 0.02
N ARG A 60 0.39 -5.31 0.99
CA ARG A 60 -0.92 -4.69 1.20
C ARG A 60 -1.37 -3.84 0.01
N ALA A 61 -0.48 -3.02 -0.56
CA ALA A 61 -0.79 -2.22 -1.75
C ALA A 61 -1.18 -3.11 -2.95
N VAL A 62 -0.48 -4.22 -3.14
CA VAL A 62 -0.79 -5.21 -4.19
C VAL A 62 -2.13 -5.89 -3.92
N ALA A 63 -2.40 -6.32 -2.69
CA ALA A 63 -3.66 -6.96 -2.33
C ALA A 63 -4.85 -6.03 -2.58
N LEU A 64 -4.73 -4.77 -2.20
CA LEU A 64 -5.73 -3.75 -2.44
C LEU A 64 -5.97 -3.52 -3.94
N ALA A 65 -4.90 -3.39 -4.73
CA ALA A 65 -5.00 -3.20 -6.17
C ALA A 65 -5.65 -4.42 -6.85
N PHE A 66 -5.29 -5.64 -6.44
CA PHE A 66 -5.84 -6.88 -6.98
C PHE A 66 -7.34 -6.99 -6.72
N ALA A 67 -7.76 -6.74 -5.47
CA ALA A 67 -9.18 -6.72 -5.11
C ALA A 67 -9.96 -5.67 -5.95
N ARG A 68 -9.40 -4.47 -6.14
CA ARG A 68 -10.00 -3.42 -6.98
C ARG A 68 -10.08 -3.80 -8.46
N GLU A 69 -9.14 -4.59 -8.95
CA GLU A 69 -9.14 -5.11 -10.32
C GLU A 69 -10.06 -6.33 -10.50
N GLY A 70 -10.73 -6.79 -9.44
CA GLY A 70 -11.75 -7.84 -9.48
C GLY A 70 -11.23 -9.26 -9.20
N ALA A 71 -10.06 -9.39 -8.57
CA ALA A 71 -9.59 -10.65 -8.03
C ALA A 71 -10.30 -10.94 -6.69
N ASP A 72 -10.79 -12.17 -6.50
CA ASP A 72 -11.51 -12.65 -5.32
C ASP A 72 -11.15 -14.09 -4.91
#